data_AF-A0A428W397-F1
#
_entry.id   AF-A0A428W397-F1
#
_cell.length_a   1.000
_cell.length_b   1.000
_cell.length_c   1.000
_cell.angle_alpha   90.00
_cell.angle_beta   90.00
_cell.angle_gamma   90.00
#
_symmetry.space_group_name_H-M   'P 1'
#
loop_
_entity.id
_entity.type
_entity.pdbx_description
1 polymer ?
#
loop_
_entity_poly.entity_id
_entity_poly.type
_entity_poly.pdbx_seq_one_letter_code
_entity_poly.pdbx_strand_id
1 'polypeptide(L)'
;MPEAVDHRVNGGQVNVNHGGHQLSSSAAHLCSIASAERELKWRRVHRVSTPETVPGYRLRAEREGVGLSLAEMATRIKFSKSLLGMVENEQRTASPELIAAYERVLGVDMWRKDITHSNLLIVDKAGRATLLAGVEKGDPGPLRNTPTAHRTDVSLGSVVSEKAAEWFRRWAVEGDTATLRTNSLSVIAKLPGKVNADLVVQVLENDPKVRRLIVASEISRLTQLDWKVALAGADDPTTIPEPRKLAPKLAKGAIQPKGTESRWACTYLLTRMVSVLGR
;
A
#
# COMPACT_ATOMS: atom_id res chain seq x y z
N MET A 1 -68.51 61.97 -2.27
CA MET A 1 -68.56 62.21 -3.73
C MET A 1 -67.13 62.21 -4.25
N PRO A 2 -66.77 61.45 -5.30
CA PRO A 2 -67.39 60.24 -5.89
C PRO A 2 -66.42 59.00 -5.83
N GLU A 3 -66.95 57.78 -5.69
CA GLU A 3 -67.02 56.68 -6.71
C GLU A 3 -65.68 55.90 -6.86
N ALA A 4 -65.51 54.64 -6.44
CA ALA A 4 -66.14 53.39 -6.90
C ALA A 4 -66.10 53.22 -8.43
N VAL A 5 -65.41 52.21 -8.96
CA VAL A 5 -65.98 51.19 -9.88
C VAL A 5 -65.04 49.98 -9.96
N ASP A 6 -65.67 48.85 -9.68
CA ASP A 6 -65.32 47.45 -9.85
C ASP A 6 -65.47 47.04 -11.33
N HIS A 7 -64.53 46.27 -11.86
CA HIS A 7 -64.78 45.42 -13.03
C HIS A 7 -64.27 44.00 -12.76
N ARG A 8 -65.18 43.17 -12.22
CA ARG A 8 -65.29 41.75 -12.59
C ARG A 8 -65.45 41.62 -14.11
N VAL A 9 -64.87 40.57 -14.69
CA VAL A 9 -65.59 39.42 -15.28
C VAL A 9 -64.60 38.39 -15.88
N ASN A 10 -64.77 37.16 -15.40
CA ASN A 10 -64.62 35.83 -16.00
C ASN A 10 -63.45 35.45 -16.93
N GLY A 11 -62.93 34.25 -16.60
CA GLY A 11 -63.03 33.14 -17.55
C GLY A 11 -61.69 32.56 -17.98
N GLY A 12 -61.20 31.58 -17.23
CA GLY A 12 -60.01 30.83 -17.63
C GLY A 12 -59.67 29.72 -16.64
N GLN A 13 -60.50 28.68 -16.57
CA GLN A 13 -60.06 27.38 -16.05
C GLN A 13 -58.93 26.88 -16.95
N VAL A 14 -57.68 27.05 -16.50
CA VAL A 14 -56.56 26.29 -17.05
C VAL A 14 -56.40 25.05 -16.17
N ASN A 15 -56.83 23.94 -16.75
CA ASN A 15 -56.69 22.59 -16.21
C ASN A 15 -55.19 22.24 -16.18
N VAL A 16 -54.53 22.38 -15.03
CA VAL A 16 -53.14 21.93 -14.86
C VAL A 16 -53.17 20.46 -14.47
N ASN A 17 -52.95 19.63 -15.49
CA ASN A 17 -52.77 18.19 -15.40
C ASN A 17 -51.81 17.80 -14.26
N HIS A 18 -52.33 16.98 -13.35
CA HIS A 18 -51.55 16.22 -12.37
C HIS A 18 -50.73 15.14 -13.10
N GLY A 19 -49.51 15.50 -13.54
CA GLY A 19 -48.57 14.57 -14.21
C GLY A 19 -47.23 14.39 -13.48
N GLY A 20 -47.15 14.75 -12.19
CA GLY A 20 -45.87 14.97 -11.49
C GLY A 20 -45.37 13.87 -10.54
N HIS A 21 -45.95 12.66 -10.52
CA HIS A 21 -45.65 11.68 -9.45
C HIS A 21 -45.17 10.29 -9.88
N GLN A 22 -44.72 10.08 -11.12
CA GLN A 22 -44.12 8.78 -11.51
C GLN A 22 -42.63 8.78 -11.88
N LEU A 23 -41.97 9.94 -12.00
CA LEU A 23 -40.55 10.00 -12.37
C LEU A 23 -39.58 9.96 -11.16
N SER A 24 -40.02 10.31 -9.94
CA SER A 24 -39.14 10.23 -8.76
C SER A 24 -38.96 8.81 -8.22
N SER A 25 -39.94 7.93 -8.43
CA SER A 25 -39.89 6.53 -7.99
C SER A 25 -38.87 5.71 -8.80
N SER A 26 -38.79 5.93 -10.12
CA SER A 26 -37.86 5.21 -10.99
C SER A 26 -36.40 5.57 -10.75
N ALA A 27 -36.09 6.86 -10.53
CA ALA A 27 -34.73 7.30 -10.19
C ALA A 27 -34.27 6.81 -8.81
N ALA A 28 -35.17 6.80 -7.82
CA ALA A 28 -34.88 6.25 -6.50
C ALA A 28 -34.67 4.72 -6.55
N HIS A 29 -35.45 4.01 -7.38
CA HIS A 29 -35.31 2.57 -7.57
C HIS A 29 -33.99 2.21 -8.29
N LEU A 30 -33.60 2.97 -9.31
CA LEU A 30 -32.34 2.78 -10.03
C LEU A 30 -31.11 3.14 -9.17
N CYS A 31 -31.20 4.14 -8.31
CA CYS A 31 -30.13 4.48 -7.36
C CYS A 31 -29.99 3.44 -6.25
N SER A 32 -31.09 2.81 -5.84
CA SER A 32 -31.12 1.70 -4.88
C SER A 32 -30.49 0.43 -5.47
N ILE A 33 -30.83 0.09 -6.71
CA ILE A 33 -30.23 -1.06 -7.42
C ILE A 33 -28.73 -0.83 -7.66
N ALA A 34 -28.32 0.36 -8.10
CA ALA A 34 -26.90 0.68 -8.29
C ALA A 34 -26.10 0.73 -6.98
N SER A 35 -26.74 1.04 -5.85
CA SER A 35 -26.12 0.96 -4.52
C SER A 35 -26.04 -0.48 -4.03
N ALA A 36 -27.08 -1.29 -4.24
CA ALA A 36 -27.09 -2.71 -3.90
C ALA A 36 -26.09 -3.51 -4.75
N GLU A 37 -25.90 -3.17 -6.04
CA GLU A 37 -24.88 -3.76 -6.89
C GLU A 37 -23.45 -3.34 -6.50
N ARG A 38 -23.26 -2.08 -6.07
CA ARG A 38 -21.99 -1.63 -5.48
C ARG A 38 -21.72 -2.32 -4.15
N GLU A 39 -22.74 -2.54 -3.32
CA GLU A 39 -22.62 -3.23 -2.05
C GLU A 39 -22.40 -4.74 -2.26
N LEU A 40 -22.99 -5.36 -3.28
CA LEU A 40 -22.70 -6.75 -3.67
C LEU A 40 -21.31 -6.90 -4.26
N LYS A 41 -20.87 -5.94 -5.09
CA LYS A 41 -19.49 -5.89 -5.61
C LYS A 41 -18.49 -5.67 -4.47
N TRP A 42 -18.83 -4.85 -3.48
CA TRP A 42 -18.04 -4.62 -2.27
C TRP A 42 -18.01 -5.85 -1.35
N ARG A 43 -19.14 -6.52 -1.14
CA ARG A 43 -19.25 -7.77 -0.37
C ARG A 43 -18.56 -8.95 -1.05
N ARG A 44 -18.49 -8.96 -2.39
CA ARG A 44 -17.71 -9.94 -3.16
C ARG A 44 -16.19 -9.68 -3.05
N VAL A 45 -15.79 -8.45 -2.72
CA VAL A 45 -14.38 -8.05 -2.49
C VAL A 45 -13.98 -8.13 -0.99
N HIS A 46 -14.94 -8.13 -0.06
CA HIS A 46 -14.67 -8.15 1.39
C HIS A 46 -15.49 -9.20 2.15
N ARG A 47 -15.31 -10.46 1.76
CA ARG A 47 -15.57 -11.58 2.66
C ARG A 47 -14.48 -11.59 3.75
N VAL A 48 -14.91 -11.68 5.00
CA VAL A 48 -14.09 -11.95 6.19
C VAL A 48 -13.02 -12.98 5.86
N SER A 49 -11.75 -12.62 6.07
CA SER A 49 -10.57 -13.39 5.67
C SER A 49 -10.49 -14.74 6.39
N THR A 50 -11.17 -15.75 5.84
CA THR A 50 -10.60 -17.10 5.76
C THR A 50 -9.24 -16.99 5.05
N PRO A 51 -8.22 -17.82 5.35
CA PRO A 51 -6.90 -17.69 4.72
C PRO A 51 -7.07 -17.70 3.21
N GLU A 52 -6.89 -16.53 2.59
CA GLU A 52 -6.96 -16.36 1.15
C GLU A 52 -5.97 -17.35 0.54
N THR A 53 -6.43 -18.13 -0.45
CA THR A 53 -5.54 -18.95 -1.26
C THR A 53 -4.46 -18.06 -1.85
N VAL A 54 -3.24 -18.19 -1.34
CA VAL A 54 -2.09 -17.45 -1.87
C VAL A 54 -1.79 -17.98 -3.27
N PRO A 55 -1.77 -17.14 -4.31
CA PRO A 55 -1.39 -17.57 -5.65
C PRO A 55 0.05 -18.07 -5.72
N GLY A 56 0.28 -19.13 -6.50
CA GLY A 56 1.60 -19.75 -6.66
C GLY A 56 2.67 -18.79 -7.14
N TYR A 57 2.34 -17.93 -8.12
CA TYR A 57 3.28 -16.95 -8.66
C TYR A 57 3.78 -15.97 -7.59
N ARG A 58 2.99 -15.72 -6.54
CA ARG A 58 3.38 -14.84 -5.43
C ARG A 58 4.44 -15.50 -4.57
N LEU A 59 4.28 -16.79 -4.23
CA LEU A 59 5.29 -17.56 -3.51
C LEU A 59 6.63 -17.56 -4.27
N ARG A 60 6.57 -17.74 -5.60
CA ARG A 60 7.74 -17.63 -6.47
C ARG A 60 8.40 -16.27 -6.38
N ALA A 61 7.62 -15.21 -6.59
CA ALA A 61 8.13 -13.85 -6.62
C ALA A 61 8.84 -13.47 -5.30
N GLU A 62 8.30 -13.89 -4.17
CA GLU A 62 8.88 -13.62 -2.85
C GLU A 62 10.16 -14.44 -2.61
N ARG A 63 10.16 -15.72 -2.99
CA ARG A 63 11.35 -16.58 -2.94
C ARG A 63 12.48 -16.01 -3.80
N GLU A 64 12.17 -15.60 -5.03
CA GLU A 64 13.14 -15.01 -5.96
C GLU A 64 13.59 -13.62 -5.51
N GLY A 65 12.67 -12.84 -4.93
CA GLY A 65 12.94 -11.55 -4.30
C GLY A 65 14.04 -11.67 -3.25
N VAL A 66 14.00 -12.67 -2.36
CA VAL A 66 15.10 -12.88 -1.40
C VAL A 66 16.31 -13.61 -1.98
N GLY A 67 16.31 -13.91 -3.28
CA GLY A 67 17.43 -14.54 -3.99
C GLY A 67 17.56 -16.05 -3.85
N LEU A 68 16.56 -16.73 -3.29
CA LEU A 68 16.59 -18.18 -3.09
C LEU A 68 16.17 -18.91 -4.37
N SER A 69 16.90 -19.97 -4.72
CA SER A 69 16.46 -20.94 -5.71
C SER A 69 15.34 -21.82 -5.16
N LEU A 70 14.58 -22.45 -6.07
CA LEU A 70 13.53 -23.41 -5.70
C LEU A 70 14.09 -24.58 -4.88
N ALA A 71 15.33 -25.01 -5.17
CA ALA A 71 15.99 -26.11 -4.46
C ALA A 71 16.40 -25.69 -3.04
N GLU A 72 17.01 -24.51 -2.88
CA GLU A 72 17.36 -23.99 -1.56
C GLU A 72 16.13 -23.78 -0.68
N MET A 73 15.04 -23.26 -1.26
CA MET A 73 13.78 -23.10 -0.53
C MET A 73 13.24 -24.45 -0.08
N ALA A 74 13.14 -25.43 -0.99
CA ALA A 74 12.70 -26.80 -0.71
C ALA A 74 13.44 -27.41 0.49
N THR A 75 14.77 -27.28 0.52
CA THR A 75 15.62 -27.74 1.63
C THR A 75 15.29 -27.00 2.93
N ARG A 76 15.14 -25.67 2.90
CA ARG A 76 14.87 -24.87 4.11
C ARG A 76 13.50 -25.17 4.73
N ILE A 77 12.46 -25.31 3.91
CA ILE A 77 11.10 -25.57 4.40
C ILE A 77 10.78 -27.07 4.55
N LYS A 78 11.70 -27.95 4.15
CA LYS A 78 11.56 -29.42 4.19
C LYS A 78 10.39 -29.96 3.37
N PHE A 79 10.15 -29.37 2.20
CA PHE A 79 9.20 -29.86 1.20
C PHE A 79 9.92 -30.30 -0.08
N SER A 80 9.27 -31.09 -0.93
CA SER A 80 9.89 -31.53 -2.17
C SER A 80 9.96 -30.40 -3.20
N LYS A 81 11.09 -30.29 -3.93
CA LYS A 81 11.27 -29.31 -5.01
C LYS A 81 10.16 -29.41 -6.07
N SER A 82 9.70 -30.63 -6.38
CA SER A 82 8.61 -30.87 -7.34
C SER A 82 7.29 -30.28 -6.87
N LEU A 83 6.92 -30.47 -5.59
CA LEU A 83 5.70 -29.87 -5.03
C LEU A 83 5.74 -28.34 -5.13
N LEU A 84 6.86 -27.74 -4.76
CA LEU A 84 7.03 -26.29 -4.86
C LEU A 84 6.93 -25.81 -6.30
N GLY A 85 7.53 -26.54 -7.25
CA GLY A 85 7.41 -26.24 -8.67
C GLY A 85 5.97 -26.29 -9.17
N MET A 86 5.19 -27.30 -8.78
CA MET A 86 3.77 -27.39 -9.13
C MET A 86 2.97 -26.24 -8.52
N VAL A 87 3.20 -25.93 -7.25
CA VAL A 87 2.47 -24.85 -6.57
C VAL A 87 2.81 -23.49 -7.17
N GLU A 88 4.10 -23.18 -7.36
CA GLU A 88 4.53 -21.88 -7.89
C GLU A 88 4.13 -21.65 -9.35
N ASN A 89 3.93 -22.72 -10.13
CA ASN A 89 3.38 -22.67 -11.49
C ASN A 89 1.86 -22.77 -11.52
N GLU A 90 1.18 -22.66 -10.37
CA GLU A 90 -0.27 -22.73 -10.23
C GLU A 90 -0.90 -24.05 -10.69
N GLN A 91 -0.09 -25.10 -10.85
CA GLN A 91 -0.56 -26.46 -11.14
C GLN A 91 -1.17 -27.11 -9.90
N ARG A 92 -0.85 -26.60 -8.70
CA ARG A 92 -1.47 -27.00 -7.42
C ARG A 92 -1.72 -25.79 -6.53
N THR A 93 -2.80 -25.82 -5.77
CA THR A 93 -3.07 -24.80 -4.74
C THR A 93 -2.07 -24.92 -3.60
N ALA A 94 -1.56 -23.78 -3.12
CA ALA A 94 -0.72 -23.75 -1.93
C ALA A 94 -1.52 -24.16 -0.68
N SER A 95 -1.05 -25.15 0.06
CA SER A 95 -1.67 -25.53 1.34
C SER A 95 -1.32 -24.51 2.44
N PRO A 96 -2.15 -24.36 3.49
CA PRO A 96 -1.84 -23.51 4.63
C PRO A 96 -0.50 -23.85 5.30
N GLU A 97 -0.13 -25.12 5.38
CA GLU A 97 1.15 -25.56 5.95
C GLU A 97 2.33 -25.12 5.09
N LEU A 98 2.19 -25.17 3.77
CA LEU A 98 3.21 -24.68 2.85
C LEU A 98 3.37 -23.15 2.98
N ILE A 99 2.25 -22.43 3.04
CA ILE A 99 2.22 -20.97 3.26
C ILE A 99 2.94 -20.61 4.57
N ALA A 100 2.60 -21.27 5.68
CA ALA A 100 3.26 -21.07 6.97
C ALA A 100 4.76 -21.40 6.93
N ALA A 101 5.15 -22.41 6.15
CA ALA A 101 6.56 -22.74 5.97
C ALA A 101 7.31 -21.65 5.18
N TYR A 102 6.69 -21.09 4.14
CA TYR A 102 7.22 -19.92 3.44
C TYR A 102 7.37 -18.72 4.37
N GLU A 103 6.36 -18.39 5.16
CA GLU A 103 6.41 -17.29 6.14
C GLU A 103 7.54 -17.44 7.16
N ARG A 104 7.82 -18.67 7.63
CA ARG A 104 8.93 -18.90 8.56
C ARG A 104 10.29 -18.57 7.97
N VAL A 105 10.49 -18.82 6.67
CA VAL A 105 11.77 -18.60 5.99
C VAL A 105 11.89 -17.19 5.43
N LEU A 106 10.81 -16.66 4.84
CA LEU A 106 10.79 -15.38 4.15
C LEU A 106 10.35 -14.21 5.05
N GLY A 107 9.72 -14.53 6.18
CA GLY A 107 9.18 -13.56 7.13
C GLY A 107 7.70 -13.24 6.89
N VAL A 108 7.03 -12.77 7.94
CA VAL A 108 5.60 -12.39 7.94
C VAL A 108 5.29 -11.21 7.00
N ASP A 109 6.30 -10.43 6.62
CA ASP A 109 6.17 -9.31 5.68
C ASP A 109 6.08 -9.73 4.21
N MET A 110 6.25 -11.02 3.90
CA MET A 110 6.08 -11.57 2.54
C MET A 110 4.69 -11.24 1.94
N TRP A 111 3.66 -11.07 2.77
CA TRP A 111 2.33 -10.72 2.30
C TRP A 111 2.07 -9.22 2.17
N ARG A 112 3.07 -8.40 2.50
CA ARG A 112 2.92 -6.96 2.42
C ARG A 112 2.72 -6.59 0.95
N LYS A 113 1.59 -5.95 0.68
CA LYS A 113 1.28 -5.46 -0.66
C LYS A 113 2.22 -4.31 -0.99
N ASP A 114 2.57 -4.19 -2.26
CA ASP A 114 3.23 -2.99 -2.76
C ASP A 114 2.26 -1.79 -2.72
N ILE A 115 2.83 -0.59 -2.80
CA ILE A 115 2.03 0.62 -3.01
C ILE A 115 1.38 0.57 -4.39
N THR A 116 0.23 1.21 -4.54
CA THR A 116 -0.47 1.30 -5.83
C THR A 116 0.17 2.39 -6.70
N HIS A 117 1.39 2.13 -7.18
CA HIS A 117 2.17 3.05 -8.01
C HIS A 117 2.53 2.36 -9.34
N SER A 118 2.33 3.05 -10.46
CA SER A 118 2.45 2.45 -11.80
C SER A 118 3.89 2.15 -12.24
N ASN A 119 4.87 2.84 -11.65
CA ASN A 119 6.28 2.78 -12.05
C ASN A 119 7.18 2.36 -10.89
N LEU A 120 6.90 1.21 -10.26
CA LEU A 120 7.76 0.66 -9.22
C LEU A 120 8.96 -0.06 -9.83
N LEU A 121 10.15 0.25 -9.33
CA LEU A 121 11.35 -0.53 -9.62
C LEU A 121 11.23 -1.90 -8.95
N ILE A 122 11.20 -2.92 -9.80
CA ILE A 122 11.23 -4.33 -9.45
C ILE A 122 12.45 -4.92 -10.11
N VAL A 123 13.35 -5.48 -9.30
CA VAL A 123 14.57 -6.13 -9.80
C VAL A 123 14.47 -7.64 -9.67
N ASP A 124 14.86 -8.35 -10.73
CA ASP A 124 15.12 -9.78 -10.65
C ASP A 124 16.54 -10.03 -10.08
N LYS A 125 16.96 -11.30 -10.02
CA LYS A 125 18.28 -11.67 -9.48
C LYS A 125 19.45 -11.03 -10.26
N ALA A 126 19.36 -10.96 -11.59
CA ALA A 126 20.44 -10.42 -12.43
C ALA A 126 20.47 -8.89 -12.35
N GLY A 127 19.31 -8.25 -12.47
CA GLY A 127 19.16 -6.81 -12.30
C GLY A 127 19.59 -6.33 -10.92
N ARG A 128 19.31 -7.11 -9.86
CA ARG A 128 19.81 -6.82 -8.51
C ARG A 128 21.34 -6.82 -8.44
N ALA A 129 21.98 -7.83 -9.01
CA ALA A 129 23.45 -7.92 -9.00
C ALA A 129 24.08 -6.74 -9.74
N THR A 130 23.54 -6.39 -10.91
CA THR A 130 23.97 -5.21 -11.68
C THR A 130 23.77 -3.92 -10.89
N LEU A 131 22.60 -3.76 -10.26
CA LEU A 131 22.29 -2.58 -9.45
C LEU A 131 23.26 -2.43 -8.27
N LEU A 132 23.48 -3.50 -7.50
CA LEU A 132 24.39 -3.47 -6.35
C LEU A 132 25.84 -3.19 -6.76
N ALA A 133 26.30 -3.73 -7.89
CA ALA A 133 27.62 -3.40 -8.42
C ALA A 133 27.78 -1.92 -8.79
N GLY A 134 26.70 -1.26 -9.23
CA GLY A 134 26.65 0.19 -9.41
C GLY A 134 26.68 0.95 -8.08
N VAL A 135 25.86 0.51 -7.11
CA VAL A 135 25.82 1.11 -5.77
C VAL A 135 27.19 1.06 -5.08
N GLU A 136 27.93 -0.05 -5.18
CA GLU A 136 29.29 -0.16 -4.63
C GLU A 136 30.31 0.82 -5.24
N LYS A 137 29.99 1.40 -6.40
CA LYS A 137 30.76 2.44 -7.09
C LYS A 137 30.21 3.85 -6.83
N GLY A 138 29.16 3.98 -6.03
CA GLY A 138 28.48 5.25 -5.77
C GLY A 138 27.56 5.71 -6.90
N ASP A 139 27.12 4.80 -7.77
CA ASP A 139 26.09 5.09 -8.76
C ASP A 139 24.72 4.57 -8.29
N PRO A 140 23.75 5.47 -7.99
CA PRO A 140 22.41 5.05 -7.61
C PRO A 140 21.58 4.50 -8.78
N GLY A 141 21.98 4.75 -10.04
CA GLY A 141 21.27 4.31 -11.23
C GLY A 141 19.75 4.61 -11.17
N PRO A 142 18.89 3.59 -11.39
CA PRO A 142 17.44 3.79 -11.36
C PRO A 142 16.88 4.17 -9.98
N LEU A 143 17.60 3.89 -8.88
CA LEU A 143 17.16 4.27 -7.53
C LEU A 143 17.06 5.79 -7.36
N ARG A 144 17.73 6.57 -8.23
CA ARG A 144 17.71 8.02 -8.17
C ARG A 144 16.31 8.58 -8.40
N ASN A 145 15.52 7.99 -9.30
CA ASN A 145 14.26 8.60 -9.76
C ASN A 145 13.07 7.63 -9.77
N THR A 146 13.31 6.34 -9.65
CA THR A 146 12.25 5.33 -9.71
C THR A 146 11.99 4.77 -8.31
N PRO A 147 10.77 4.92 -7.74
CA PRO A 147 10.45 4.38 -6.41
C PRO A 147 10.54 2.86 -6.42
N THR A 148 11.09 2.26 -5.37
CA THR A 148 11.23 0.81 -5.25
C THR A 148 9.95 0.14 -4.76
N ALA A 149 9.68 -1.06 -5.27
CA ALA A 149 8.72 -1.97 -4.65
C ALA A 149 9.25 -2.46 -3.28
N HIS A 150 8.35 -2.81 -2.37
CA HIS A 150 8.73 -3.34 -1.05
C HIS A 150 9.61 -4.58 -1.16
N ARG A 151 9.25 -5.49 -2.08
CA ARG A 151 10.05 -6.69 -2.37
C ARG A 151 11.46 -6.36 -2.87
N THR A 152 11.63 -5.23 -3.55
CA THR A 152 12.95 -4.76 -4.00
C THR A 152 13.78 -4.30 -2.81
N ASP A 153 13.21 -3.57 -1.86
CA ASP A 153 13.92 -3.15 -0.65
C ASP A 153 14.39 -4.33 0.18
N VAL A 154 13.52 -5.34 0.36
CA VAL A 154 13.83 -6.58 1.07
C VAL A 154 14.92 -7.36 0.33
N SER A 155 14.78 -7.46 -0.99
CA SER A 155 15.72 -8.13 -1.89
C SER A 155 17.12 -7.50 -1.84
N LEU A 156 17.22 -6.17 -1.79
CA LEU A 156 18.49 -5.46 -1.66
C LEU A 156 19.04 -5.62 -0.25
N GLY A 157 18.23 -5.39 0.79
CA GLY A 157 18.65 -5.45 2.18
C GLY A 157 19.14 -6.83 2.65
N SER A 158 18.75 -7.92 1.98
CA SER A 158 19.18 -9.27 2.34
C SER A 158 20.59 -9.64 1.84
N VAL A 159 21.14 -8.91 0.87
CA VAL A 159 22.43 -9.24 0.23
C VAL A 159 23.36 -8.04 0.05
N VAL A 160 23.01 -6.87 0.60
CA VAL A 160 23.83 -5.66 0.49
C VAL A 160 25.18 -5.87 1.18
N SER A 161 26.27 -5.47 0.53
CA SER A 161 27.60 -5.42 1.14
C SER A 161 27.73 -4.20 2.06
N GLU A 162 28.71 -4.19 2.97
CA GLU A 162 28.92 -3.02 3.85
C GLU A 162 29.22 -1.74 3.04
N LYS A 163 30.00 -1.86 1.97
CA LYS A 163 30.31 -0.74 1.07
C LYS A 163 29.05 -0.19 0.38
N ALA A 164 28.15 -1.06 -0.07
CA ALA A 164 26.87 -0.60 -0.62
C ALA A 164 25.96 0.01 0.47
N ALA A 165 25.98 -0.55 1.69
CA ALA A 165 25.25 -0.01 2.82
C ALA A 165 25.72 1.41 3.21
N GLU A 166 27.02 1.69 3.17
CA GLU A 166 27.57 3.05 3.35
C GLU A 166 26.96 4.06 2.38
N TRP A 167 26.86 3.70 1.09
CA TRP A 167 26.20 4.55 0.09
C TRP A 167 24.72 4.75 0.37
N PHE A 168 23.99 3.69 0.74
CA PHE A 168 22.58 3.83 1.12
C PHE A 168 22.41 4.73 2.36
N ARG A 169 23.27 4.63 3.37
CA ARG A 169 23.22 5.52 4.55
C ARG A 169 23.47 6.97 4.14
N ARG A 170 24.47 7.21 3.30
CA ARG A 170 24.78 8.55 2.78
C ARG A 170 23.61 9.11 1.97
N TRP A 171 23.10 8.34 1.01
CA TRP A 171 22.00 8.78 0.17
C TRP A 171 20.68 8.95 0.93
N ALA A 172 20.43 8.21 2.00
CA ALA A 172 19.25 8.43 2.84
C ALA A 172 19.21 9.86 3.43
N VAL A 173 20.37 10.48 3.62
CA VAL A 173 20.52 11.84 4.18
C VAL A 173 20.75 12.87 3.07
N GLU A 174 21.69 12.61 2.18
CA GLU A 174 22.26 13.58 1.24
C GLU A 174 21.81 13.39 -0.21
N GLY A 175 21.02 12.35 -0.50
CA GLY A 175 20.57 12.07 -1.87
C GLY A 175 19.87 13.29 -2.47
N ASP A 176 20.16 13.58 -3.74
CA ASP A 176 19.70 14.80 -4.42
C ASP A 176 18.18 14.82 -4.69
N THR A 177 17.55 13.65 -4.78
CA THR A 177 16.11 13.52 -4.95
C THR A 177 15.44 12.91 -3.72
N ALA A 178 14.20 13.30 -3.43
CA ALA A 178 13.43 12.68 -2.36
C ALA A 178 13.19 11.18 -2.60
N THR A 179 13.12 10.75 -3.86
CA THR A 179 13.00 9.34 -4.25
C THR A 179 14.24 8.55 -3.87
N LEU A 180 15.44 9.06 -4.17
CA LEU A 180 16.70 8.41 -3.80
C LEU A 180 16.83 8.26 -2.29
N ARG A 181 16.54 9.34 -1.55
CA ARG A 181 16.59 9.32 -0.08
C ARG A 181 15.59 8.32 0.49
N THR A 182 14.38 8.29 -0.05
CA THR A 182 13.31 7.35 0.36
C THR A 182 13.69 5.90 0.07
N ASN A 183 14.08 5.58 -1.16
CA ASN A 183 14.50 4.22 -1.54
C ASN A 183 15.67 3.73 -0.65
N SER A 184 16.65 4.61 -0.43
CA SER A 184 17.81 4.29 0.40
C SER A 184 17.42 4.04 1.84
N LEU A 185 16.56 4.88 2.40
CA LEU A 185 16.03 4.72 3.75
C LEU A 185 15.28 3.38 3.90
N SER A 186 14.49 3.00 2.90
CA SER A 186 13.73 1.75 2.93
C SER A 186 14.61 0.50 2.87
N VAL A 187 15.75 0.54 2.18
CA VAL A 187 16.77 -0.51 2.24
C VAL A 187 17.45 -0.53 3.62
N ILE A 188 17.90 0.63 4.13
CA ILE A 188 18.52 0.72 5.47
C ILE A 188 17.60 0.20 6.56
N ALA A 189 16.29 0.45 6.47
CA ALA A 189 15.30 -0.04 7.42
C ALA A 189 15.15 -1.58 7.45
N LYS A 190 15.74 -2.31 6.49
CA LYS A 190 15.82 -3.79 6.48
C LYS A 190 17.11 -4.31 7.07
N LEU A 191 18.12 -3.48 7.24
CA LEU A 191 19.40 -3.87 7.82
C LEU A 191 19.29 -3.95 9.34
N PRO A 192 19.98 -4.92 9.97
CA PRO A 192 20.01 -5.02 11.43
C PRO A 192 20.84 -3.89 12.05
N GLY A 193 20.68 -3.70 13.36
CA GLY A 193 21.55 -2.83 14.16
C GLY A 193 20.94 -1.48 14.53
N LYS A 194 21.31 -1.00 15.72
CA LYS A 194 20.80 0.25 16.31
C LYS A 194 21.13 1.46 15.44
N VAL A 195 22.34 1.52 14.86
CA VAL A 195 22.78 2.62 13.99
C VAL A 195 21.85 2.84 12.80
N ASN A 196 21.42 1.76 12.15
CA ASN A 196 20.49 1.84 11.02
C ASN A 196 19.09 2.29 11.48
N ALA A 197 18.63 1.81 12.65
CA ALA A 197 17.36 2.24 13.22
C ALA A 197 17.36 3.73 13.63
N ASP A 198 18.42 4.20 14.27
CA ASP A 198 18.58 5.60 14.67
C ASP A 198 18.61 6.52 13.45
N LEU A 199 19.35 6.13 12.39
CA LEU A 199 19.37 6.88 11.13
C LEU A 199 17.98 6.98 10.51
N VAL A 200 17.20 5.88 10.52
CA VAL A 200 15.83 5.88 10.00
C VAL A 200 14.96 6.89 10.74
N VAL A 201 15.01 6.89 12.07
CA VAL A 201 14.26 7.85 12.89
C VAL A 201 14.72 9.27 12.60
N GLN A 202 16.03 9.52 12.58
CA GLN A 202 16.59 10.85 12.31
C GLN A 202 16.13 11.42 10.96
N VAL A 203 16.18 10.63 9.88
CA VAL A 203 15.74 11.10 8.55
C VAL A 203 14.24 11.39 8.56
N LEU A 204 13.42 10.51 9.18
CA LEU A 204 11.97 10.71 9.21
C LEU A 204 11.55 11.91 10.06
N GLU A 205 12.31 12.28 11.08
CA GLU A 205 12.07 13.48 11.89
C GLU A 205 12.47 14.76 11.14
N ASN A 206 13.56 14.73 10.38
CA ASN A 206 14.19 15.94 9.83
C ASN A 206 13.92 16.20 8.34
N ASP A 207 13.53 15.19 7.55
CA ASP A 207 13.19 15.36 6.13
C ASP A 207 11.67 15.23 5.89
N PRO A 208 10.94 16.35 5.77
CA PRO A 208 9.49 16.31 5.56
C PRO A 208 9.08 15.68 4.23
N LYS A 209 9.93 15.73 3.18
CA LYS A 209 9.61 15.12 1.88
C LYS A 209 9.70 13.61 1.96
N VAL A 210 10.76 13.08 2.58
CA VAL A 210 10.92 11.63 2.80
C VAL A 210 9.83 11.12 3.75
N ARG A 211 9.59 11.82 4.86
CA ARG A 211 8.49 11.49 5.78
C ARG A 211 7.14 11.38 5.08
N ARG A 212 6.80 12.36 4.22
CA ARG A 212 5.57 12.35 3.43
C ARG A 212 5.45 11.10 2.55
N LEU A 213 6.52 10.76 1.83
CA LEU A 213 6.54 9.60 0.94
C LEU A 213 6.40 8.28 1.72
N ILE A 214 7.09 8.15 2.86
CA ILE A 214 6.99 6.97 3.73
C ILE A 214 5.58 6.81 4.32
N VAL A 215 4.98 7.88 4.83
CA VAL A 215 3.62 7.82 5.39
C VAL A 215 2.60 7.47 4.30
N ALA A 216 2.71 8.06 3.11
CA ALA A 216 1.87 7.71 1.96
C ALA A 216 2.06 6.23 1.56
N SER A 217 3.28 5.72 1.60
CA SER A 217 3.56 4.30 1.38
C SER A 217 2.83 3.42 2.38
N GLU A 218 2.81 3.75 3.67
CA GLU A 218 2.03 2.97 4.64
C GLU A 218 0.52 3.03 4.38
N ILE A 219 -0.03 4.21 4.09
CA ILE A 219 -1.45 4.35 3.75
C ILE A 219 -1.79 3.46 2.55
N SER A 220 -1.06 3.61 1.43
CA SER A 220 -1.32 2.85 0.20
C SER A 220 -1.14 1.34 0.42
N ARG A 221 -0.09 0.89 1.12
CA ARG A 221 0.09 -0.54 1.39
C ARG A 221 -1.04 -1.15 2.22
N LEU A 222 -1.46 -0.47 3.30
CA LEU A 222 -2.44 -1.00 4.24
C LEU A 222 -3.89 -0.90 3.73
N THR A 223 -4.17 0.04 2.84
CA THR A 223 -5.53 0.31 2.34
C THR A 223 -5.73 -0.05 0.87
N GLN A 224 -4.65 -0.14 0.10
CA GLN A 224 -4.65 -0.25 -1.37
C GLN A 224 -5.37 0.91 -2.06
N LEU A 225 -5.39 2.08 -1.43
CA LEU A 225 -5.80 3.33 -2.06
C LEU A 225 -4.76 3.79 -3.07
N ASP A 226 -5.25 4.41 -4.16
CA ASP A 226 -4.45 5.07 -5.18
C ASP A 226 -3.36 5.96 -4.57
N TRP A 227 -2.21 6.01 -5.22
CA TRP A 227 -1.04 6.73 -4.70
C TRP A 227 -1.33 8.21 -4.44
N LYS A 228 -2.13 8.88 -5.27
CA LYS A 228 -2.47 10.30 -5.07
C LYS A 228 -3.34 10.49 -3.83
N VAL A 229 -4.25 9.56 -3.57
CA VAL A 229 -5.09 9.58 -2.36
C VAL A 229 -4.24 9.33 -1.12
N ALA A 230 -3.29 8.38 -1.19
CA ALA A 230 -2.37 8.11 -0.10
C ALA A 230 -1.46 9.30 0.21
N LEU A 231 -0.97 10.01 -0.82
CA LEU A 231 -0.22 11.26 -0.67
C LEU A 231 -1.06 12.35 0.00
N ALA A 232 -2.31 12.55 -0.43
CA ALA A 232 -3.22 13.51 0.21
C ALA A 232 -3.44 13.16 1.69
N GLY A 233 -3.65 11.87 2.01
CA GLY A 233 -3.80 11.40 3.39
C GLY A 233 -2.55 11.58 4.25
N ALA A 234 -1.36 11.50 3.65
CA ALA A 234 -0.11 11.80 4.34
C ALA A 234 0.03 13.30 4.65
N ASP A 235 -0.50 14.17 3.81
CA ASP A 235 -0.55 15.62 4.04
C ASP A 235 -1.61 15.97 5.08
N ASP A 236 -2.83 15.46 4.91
CA ASP A 236 -3.98 15.69 5.76
C ASP A 236 -4.76 14.39 6.05
N PRO A 237 -4.71 13.86 7.28
CA PRO A 237 -5.42 12.65 7.65
C PRO A 237 -6.95 12.71 7.47
N THR A 238 -7.56 13.90 7.38
CA THR A 238 -9.00 14.03 7.15
C THR A 238 -9.44 13.56 5.77
N THR A 239 -8.51 13.51 4.81
CA THR A 239 -8.79 13.05 3.44
C THR A 239 -8.72 11.53 3.30
N ILE A 240 -8.32 10.80 4.34
CA ILE A 240 -8.20 9.34 4.32
C ILE A 240 -9.61 8.72 4.29
N PRO A 241 -9.95 7.92 3.26
CA PRO A 241 -11.17 7.12 3.26
C PRO A 241 -11.18 6.12 4.42
N GLU A 242 -12.30 6.03 5.12
CA GLU A 242 -12.53 5.05 6.19
C GLU A 242 -11.42 5.01 7.27
N PRO A 243 -11.08 6.14 7.91
CA PRO A 243 -9.92 6.24 8.81
C PRO A 243 -9.99 5.27 10.00
N ARG A 244 -11.21 4.97 10.48
CA ARG A 244 -11.46 3.97 11.53
C ARG A 244 -11.05 2.54 11.13
N LYS A 245 -11.09 2.19 9.84
CA LYS A 245 -10.61 0.89 9.34
C LYS A 245 -9.09 0.84 9.17
N LEU A 246 -8.46 1.99 8.92
CA LEU A 246 -7.01 2.09 8.83
C LEU A 246 -6.34 2.04 10.21
N ALA A 247 -6.92 2.68 11.23
CA ALA A 247 -6.39 2.73 12.59
C ALA A 247 -5.91 1.38 13.16
N PRO A 248 -6.70 0.28 13.15
CA PRO A 248 -6.24 -1.00 13.68
C PRO A 248 -5.07 -1.60 12.89
N LYS A 249 -4.98 -1.34 11.57
CA LYS A 249 -3.85 -1.79 10.74
C LYS A 249 -2.57 -1.04 11.10
N LEU A 250 -2.67 0.27 11.31
CA LEU A 250 -1.54 1.07 11.79
C LEU A 250 -1.10 0.65 13.19
N ALA A 251 -2.04 0.37 14.10
CA ALA A 251 -1.72 -0.09 15.46
C ALA A 251 -0.92 -1.39 15.42
N LYS A 252 -1.31 -2.33 14.55
CA LYS A 252 -0.55 -3.56 14.30
C LYS A 252 0.85 -3.27 13.72
N GLY A 253 0.96 -2.34 12.78
CA GLY A 253 2.24 -1.93 12.18
C GLY A 253 3.19 -1.23 13.15
N ALA A 254 2.65 -0.45 14.09
CA ALA A 254 3.41 0.30 15.10
C ALA A 254 4.18 -0.64 16.07
N ILE A 255 3.61 -1.80 16.38
CA ILE A 255 4.22 -2.80 17.28
C ILE A 255 5.00 -3.89 16.55
N GLN A 256 5.14 -3.81 15.23
CA GLN A 256 5.79 -4.85 14.45
C GLN A 256 7.31 -4.89 14.72
N PRO A 257 7.90 -6.03 15.14
CA PRO A 257 9.31 -6.08 15.55
C PRO A 257 10.29 -5.81 14.40
N LYS A 258 9.86 -6.02 13.15
CA LYS A 258 10.66 -5.79 11.95
C LYS A 258 10.23 -4.50 11.23
N GLY A 259 11.20 -3.77 10.70
CA GLY A 259 10.97 -2.54 9.91
C GLY A 259 10.79 -1.28 10.76
N THR A 260 11.89 -0.64 11.13
CA THR A 260 11.88 0.63 11.91
C THR A 260 11.08 1.73 11.23
N GLU A 261 11.21 1.87 9.91
CA GLU A 261 10.48 2.85 9.09
C GLU A 261 8.96 2.67 9.21
N SER A 262 8.47 1.45 9.01
CA SER A 262 7.04 1.12 9.12
C SER A 262 6.50 1.42 10.51
N ARG A 263 7.22 1.02 11.56
CA ARG A 263 6.81 1.30 12.95
C ARG A 263 6.68 2.80 13.20
N TRP A 264 7.69 3.56 12.80
CA TRP A 264 7.73 5.01 12.96
C TRP A 264 6.55 5.65 12.21
N ALA A 265 6.36 5.30 10.94
CA ALA A 265 5.31 5.87 10.10
C ALA A 265 3.90 5.53 10.59
N CYS A 266 3.68 4.29 11.04
CA CYS A 266 2.41 3.88 11.63
C CYS A 266 2.10 4.66 12.92
N THR A 267 3.09 4.82 13.79
CA THR A 267 2.96 5.57 15.05
C THR A 267 2.70 7.06 14.80
N TYR A 268 3.47 7.65 13.88
CA TYR A 268 3.32 9.04 13.45
C TYR A 268 1.91 9.29 12.90
N LEU A 269 1.44 8.44 11.98
CA LEU A 269 0.12 8.60 11.38
C LEU A 269 -1.02 8.40 12.38
N LEU A 270 -0.93 7.39 13.27
CA LEU A 270 -1.91 7.20 14.34
C LEU A 270 -2.07 8.46 15.21
N THR A 271 -0.95 9.07 15.60
CA THR A 271 -0.96 10.31 16.39
C THR A 271 -1.68 11.44 15.66
N ARG A 272 -1.48 11.55 14.35
CA ARG A 272 -2.14 12.57 13.52
C ARG A 272 -3.62 12.27 13.23
N MET A 273 -4.02 11.00 13.26
CA MET A 273 -5.40 10.59 13.02
C MET A 273 -6.32 10.80 14.23
N VAL A 274 -5.79 11.17 15.42
CA VAL A 274 -6.59 11.38 16.64
C VAL A 274 -7.78 12.32 16.40
N SER A 275 -7.57 13.43 15.68
CA SER A 275 -8.61 14.41 15.37
C SER A 275 -9.73 13.90 14.46
N VAL A 276 -9.46 12.84 13.69
CA VAL A 276 -10.39 12.22 12.74
C VAL A 276 -11.07 10.99 13.34
N LEU A 277 -10.41 10.29 14.26
CA LEU A 277 -10.96 9.11 14.94
C LEU A 277 -11.90 9.47 16.09
N GLY A 278 -11.71 10.64 16.71
CA GLY A 278 -12.56 11.14 17.81
C GLY A 278 -13.88 11.78 17.36
N ARG A 279 -14.12 11.90 16.05
CA ARG A 279 -15.41 12.31 15.46
C ARG A 279 -16.20 11.06 15.09
#